data_AF-A0A6B3FAV5-F1
#
_entry.id   AF-A0A6B3FAV5-F1
#
_cell.length_a   1.000
_cell.length_b   1.000
_cell.length_c   1.000
_cell.angle_alpha   90.00
_cell.angle_beta   90.00
_cell.angle_gamma   90.00
#
_symmetry.space_group_name_H-M   'P 1'
#
loop_
_entity.id
_entity.type
_entity.pdbx_description
1 polymer ?
#
loop_
_entity_poly.entity_id
_entity_poly.type
_entity_poly.pdbx_seq_one_letter_code
_entity_poly.pdbx_strand_id
1 'polypeptide(L)'
;NSADAAELDAASARGAATAAETDAAAARGVADQAERDATAAEASAARAQELAREAQEAATRTENAAERETVTTGGATGIGQMFTKQKVEQLGDPVPQNDCVLDIGFDGCTVKYKLRFNVTIDFYLCADEDAGADVSAATCPVDSIVWLGSEMHENQTAYIDKYFSRLEITMIFDKMVLQTLWHMLVDDFVECAKGSVSGCLWAASNFIPGKKIAEAVDAVRALDAAMKTGIGVGDAYKVLKNVDLDPQVLAAIEREVNVIEDALTACRANSFPAGTQVRMADGSYRSVDAVRVGERVLASDPVSGALASMPVTDTFQHDTERLVDLTMADGSTLSSTAGHKFFVIDRGWTLTSDLAVGDRLRDAQGTGRAVEAVRDRSGLEPRAVYDLTVGGLHTFFVRTQGARAQDVLVHNCTNIIADEGIEGAHTLEDHVLSDAAAWDRAQLKGKATKWTDEATAARAVSEAFVQWAQAPGNAAVLAKWVSKQAQKRGSGAIFNPVVDLKGLRWELRNEGSLGKVFTKGGARDGVATGSTVVIQLKYVKNHPKKYVVYTSYPE
;
A
#
# COMPACT_ATOMS: atom_id res chain seq x y z
N ASN A 1 -23.64 23.03 -73.17
CA ASN A 1 -24.88 22.82 -72.38
C ASN A 1 -24.81 21.70 -71.34
N SER A 2 -24.15 20.55 -71.57
CA SER A 2 -23.95 19.54 -70.49
C SER A 2 -22.60 19.66 -69.78
N ALA A 3 -21.53 19.98 -70.52
CA ALA A 3 -20.20 20.21 -69.96
C ALA A 3 -20.16 21.42 -69.01
N ASP A 4 -20.81 22.52 -69.40
CA ASP A 4 -20.85 23.76 -68.60
C ASP A 4 -21.62 23.58 -67.28
N ALA A 5 -22.64 22.71 -67.27
CA ALA A 5 -23.40 22.38 -66.06
C ALA A 5 -22.58 21.52 -65.10
N ALA A 6 -21.85 20.52 -65.62
CA ALA A 6 -20.95 19.69 -64.81
C ALA A 6 -19.77 20.50 -64.25
N GLU A 7 -19.26 21.48 -65.00
CA GLU A 7 -18.20 22.38 -64.53
C GLU A 7 -18.69 23.33 -63.43
N LEU A 8 -19.92 23.84 -63.55
CA LEU A 8 -20.57 24.64 -62.52
C LEU A 8 -20.81 23.84 -61.23
N ASP A 9 -21.31 22.61 -61.35
CA ASP A 9 -21.52 21.70 -60.22
C ASP A 9 -20.20 21.33 -59.54
N ALA A 10 -19.15 21.07 -60.33
CA ALA A 10 -17.82 20.80 -59.78
C ALA A 10 -17.21 22.03 -59.09
N ALA A 11 -17.44 23.24 -59.61
CA ALA A 11 -17.00 24.48 -58.96
C ALA A 11 -17.76 24.73 -57.65
N SER A 12 -19.07 24.48 -57.64
CA SER A 12 -19.91 24.57 -56.43
C SER A 12 -19.48 23.55 -55.37
N ALA A 13 -19.20 22.30 -55.78
CA ALA A 13 -18.73 21.25 -54.89
C ALA A 13 -17.35 21.58 -54.28
N ARG A 14 -16.43 22.13 -55.07
CA ARG A 14 -15.13 22.62 -54.56
C ARG A 14 -15.30 23.78 -53.58
N GLY A 15 -16.20 24.72 -53.87
CA GLY A 15 -16.51 25.82 -52.96
C GLY A 15 -17.08 25.35 -51.63
N ALA A 16 -18.00 24.36 -51.66
CA ALA A 16 -18.54 23.74 -50.47
C ALA A 16 -17.48 22.96 -49.67
N ALA A 17 -16.56 22.27 -50.35
CA ALA A 17 -15.45 21.57 -49.70
C ALA A 17 -14.49 22.54 -48.99
N THR A 18 -14.11 23.65 -49.64
CA THR A 18 -13.25 24.67 -49.02
C THR A 18 -13.93 25.37 -47.84
N ALA A 19 -15.24 25.62 -47.92
CA ALA A 19 -16.01 26.15 -46.79
C ALA A 19 -16.01 25.16 -45.62
N ALA A 20 -16.26 23.87 -45.89
CA ALA A 20 -16.24 22.82 -44.87
C ALA A 20 -14.84 22.64 -44.23
N GLU A 21 -13.77 22.77 -45.01
CA GLU A 21 -12.39 22.75 -44.49
C GLU A 21 -12.09 23.94 -43.58
N THR A 22 -12.61 25.12 -43.93
CA THR A 22 -12.47 26.35 -43.14
C THR A 22 -13.24 26.24 -41.82
N ASP A 23 -14.48 25.74 -41.87
CA ASP A 23 -15.30 25.51 -40.68
C ASP A 23 -14.69 24.45 -39.77
N ALA A 24 -14.12 23.37 -40.35
CA ALA A 24 -13.39 22.35 -39.59
C ALA A 24 -12.12 22.91 -38.94
N ALA A 25 -11.39 23.81 -39.61
CA ALA A 25 -10.22 24.47 -39.03
C ALA A 25 -10.62 25.41 -37.88
N ALA A 26 -11.71 26.16 -38.03
CA ALA A 26 -12.26 27.01 -36.97
C ALA A 26 -12.73 26.18 -35.77
N ALA A 27 -13.43 25.06 -36.02
CA ALA A 27 -13.87 24.13 -34.97
C ALA A 27 -12.69 23.50 -34.22
N ARG A 28 -11.59 23.16 -34.91
CA ARG A 28 -10.34 22.71 -34.27
C ARG A 28 -9.70 23.80 -33.42
N GLY A 29 -9.65 25.04 -33.90
CA GLY A 29 -9.13 26.16 -33.11
C GLY A 29 -9.93 26.43 -31.84
N VAL A 30 -11.26 26.26 -31.90
CA VAL A 30 -12.14 26.34 -30.73
C VAL A 30 -11.92 25.15 -29.79
N ALA A 31 -11.72 23.94 -30.31
CA ALA A 31 -11.41 22.75 -29.51
C ALA A 31 -10.05 22.90 -28.80
N ASP A 32 -9.01 23.36 -29.49
CA ASP A 32 -7.68 23.59 -28.92
C ASP A 32 -7.74 24.68 -27.83
N GLN A 33 -8.58 25.70 -28.01
CA GLN A 33 -8.79 26.73 -26.99
C GLN A 33 -9.54 26.18 -25.78
N ALA A 34 -10.59 25.38 -26.00
CA ALA A 34 -11.31 24.70 -24.94
C ALA A 34 -10.41 23.74 -24.15
N GLU A 35 -9.46 23.08 -24.81
CA GLU A 35 -8.48 22.20 -24.15
C GLU A 35 -7.47 23.00 -23.33
N ARG A 36 -6.97 24.15 -23.83
CA ARG A 36 -6.14 25.08 -23.04
C ARG A 36 -6.89 25.63 -21.83
N ASP A 37 -8.15 26.00 -22.00
CA ASP A 37 -9.00 26.52 -20.92
C ASP A 37 -9.31 25.42 -19.90
N ALA A 38 -9.50 24.17 -20.35
CA ALA A 38 -9.62 23.00 -19.47
C ALA A 38 -8.33 22.74 -18.69
N THR A 39 -7.15 22.76 -19.32
CA THR A 39 -5.86 22.62 -18.62
C THR A 39 -5.63 23.76 -17.62
N ALA A 40 -6.02 25.00 -17.95
CA ALA A 40 -5.92 26.14 -17.04
C ALA A 40 -6.90 26.03 -15.87
N ALA A 41 -8.11 25.50 -16.11
CA ALA A 41 -9.10 25.19 -15.09
C ALA A 41 -8.64 24.02 -14.20
N GLU A 42 -8.00 23.00 -14.76
CA GLU A 42 -7.38 21.88 -14.04
C GLU A 42 -6.21 22.34 -13.17
N ALA A 43 -5.31 23.17 -13.69
CA ALA A 43 -4.23 23.76 -12.90
C ALA A 43 -4.77 24.65 -11.78
N SER A 44 -5.88 25.36 -12.02
CA SER A 44 -6.55 26.18 -11.00
C SER A 44 -7.32 25.32 -9.99
N ALA A 45 -7.91 24.20 -10.41
CA ALA A 45 -8.57 23.23 -9.53
C ALA A 45 -7.54 22.46 -8.70
N ALA A 46 -6.38 22.12 -9.25
CA ALA A 46 -5.25 21.52 -8.56
C ALA A 46 -4.67 22.50 -7.52
N ARG A 47 -4.50 23.78 -7.87
CA ARG A 47 -4.14 24.83 -6.91
C ARG A 47 -5.20 25.05 -5.85
N ALA A 48 -6.49 25.00 -6.20
CA ALA A 48 -7.58 25.11 -5.24
C ALA A 48 -7.67 23.88 -4.32
N GLN A 49 -7.39 22.68 -4.83
CA GLN A 49 -7.28 21.45 -4.04
C GLN A 49 -6.04 21.46 -3.16
N GLU A 50 -4.92 22.01 -3.64
CA GLU A 50 -3.70 22.17 -2.86
C GLU A 50 -3.89 23.20 -1.75
N LEU A 51 -4.52 24.35 -2.05
CA LEU A 51 -4.90 25.34 -1.05
C LEU A 51 -5.99 24.81 -0.11
N ALA A 52 -6.92 23.98 -0.60
CA ALA A 52 -7.90 23.31 0.25
C ALA A 52 -7.27 22.20 1.10
N ARG A 53 -6.22 21.54 0.61
CA ARG A 53 -5.40 20.57 1.37
C ARG A 53 -4.54 21.29 2.38
N GLU A 54 -3.86 22.37 2.03
CA GLU A 54 -3.11 23.22 2.96
C GLU A 54 -4.05 23.87 3.98
N ALA A 55 -5.26 24.26 3.59
CA ALA A 55 -6.28 24.77 4.48
C ALA A 55 -6.94 23.66 5.31
N GLN A 56 -7.09 22.43 4.80
CA GLN A 56 -7.53 21.27 5.57
C GLN A 56 -6.44 20.75 6.47
N GLU A 57 -5.17 20.85 6.10
CA GLU A 57 -4.02 20.47 6.93
C GLU A 57 -3.72 21.58 7.93
N ALA A 58 -3.93 22.85 7.59
CA ALA A 58 -3.92 23.95 8.55
C ALA A 58 -5.14 23.85 9.47
N ALA A 59 -6.31 23.50 8.94
CA ALA A 59 -7.51 23.22 9.74
C ALA A 59 -7.34 21.93 10.54
N THR A 60 -6.64 20.90 10.08
CA THR A 60 -6.34 19.68 10.86
C THR A 60 -5.27 19.98 11.89
N ARG A 61 -4.25 20.79 11.59
CA ARG A 61 -3.27 21.31 12.56
C ARG A 61 -3.94 22.23 13.59
N THR A 62 -5.01 22.92 13.22
CA THR A 62 -5.75 23.85 14.08
C THR A 62 -6.93 23.17 14.80
N GLU A 63 -7.55 22.14 14.24
CA GLU A 63 -8.59 21.28 14.80
C GLU A 63 -7.94 20.30 15.78
N ASN A 64 -6.77 19.74 15.45
CA ASN A 64 -5.91 19.04 16.42
C ASN A 64 -5.36 19.98 17.51
N ALA A 65 -5.42 21.29 17.32
CA ALA A 65 -5.09 22.29 18.33
C ALA A 65 -6.32 22.93 19.02
N ALA A 66 -7.54 22.66 18.54
CA ALA A 66 -8.78 23.29 18.99
C ALA A 66 -9.81 22.30 19.55
N GLU A 67 -9.70 21.00 19.23
CA GLU A 67 -10.25 19.94 20.05
C GLU A 67 -9.25 19.67 21.18
N ARG A 68 -9.68 19.92 22.43
CA ARG A 68 -8.85 19.91 23.63
C ARG A 68 -8.37 18.49 23.95
N GLU A 69 -7.32 18.08 23.28
CA GLU A 69 -6.74 16.75 23.33
C GLU A 69 -5.32 16.86 23.86
N THR A 70 -5.07 16.28 25.03
CA THR A 70 -3.73 16.26 25.61
C THR A 70 -2.96 15.11 24.98
N VAL A 71 -2.12 15.44 24.00
CA VAL A 71 -1.16 14.49 23.42
C VAL A 71 -0.01 14.34 24.41
N THR A 72 0.18 13.14 24.98
CA THR A 72 1.27 12.88 25.92
C THR A 72 2.45 12.20 25.22
N THR A 73 3.68 12.54 25.64
CA THR A 73 4.93 11.99 25.08
C THR A 73 5.13 10.53 25.47
N GLY A 74 5.86 9.76 24.63
CA GLY A 74 6.05 8.32 24.81
C GLY A 74 6.69 7.86 26.12
N GLY A 75 7.46 8.72 26.78
CA GLY A 75 8.01 8.44 28.11
C GLY A 75 6.95 8.15 29.18
N ALA A 76 5.72 8.65 29.04
CA ALA A 76 4.63 8.42 29.99
C ALA A 76 4.02 6.99 29.93
N THR A 77 4.18 6.29 28.79
CA THR A 77 3.59 4.95 28.60
C THR A 77 4.52 3.81 29.01
N GLY A 78 5.81 4.09 29.21
CA GLY A 78 6.84 3.08 29.49
C GLY A 78 7.22 2.19 28.28
N ILE A 79 6.56 2.37 27.13
CA ILE A 79 6.83 1.67 25.88
C ILE A 79 7.32 2.72 24.87
N GLY A 80 8.61 2.67 24.50
CA GLY A 80 9.21 3.64 23.57
C GLY A 80 8.44 3.72 22.25
N GLN A 81 8.40 4.91 21.64
CA GLN A 81 7.69 5.22 20.38
C GLN A 81 6.15 5.14 20.43
N MET A 82 5.52 4.99 21.60
CA MET A 82 4.08 5.21 21.72
C MET A 82 3.75 6.64 22.08
N PHE A 83 2.52 7.07 21.85
CA PHE A 83 1.96 8.27 22.47
C PHE A 83 0.46 8.08 22.70
N THR A 84 -0.14 8.89 23.57
CA THR A 84 -1.58 8.82 23.83
C THR A 84 -2.27 10.13 23.57
N LYS A 85 -3.57 10.04 23.28
CA LYS A 85 -4.49 11.17 23.17
C LYS A 85 -5.64 10.94 24.12
N GLN A 86 -5.93 11.92 24.96
CA GLN A 86 -6.91 11.77 26.03
C GLN A 86 -8.13 12.65 25.77
N LYS A 87 -9.30 12.09 26.06
CA LYS A 87 -10.59 12.77 25.98
C LYS A 87 -11.28 12.71 27.33
N VAL A 88 -11.53 13.87 27.93
CA VAL A 88 -12.18 14.00 29.25
C VAL A 88 -13.65 14.39 29.08
N GLU A 89 -14.55 13.59 29.66
CA GLU A 89 -15.99 13.85 29.72
C GLU A 89 -16.40 14.23 31.15
N GLN A 90 -17.05 15.38 31.31
CA GLN A 90 -17.40 15.93 32.61
C GLN A 90 -18.62 15.23 33.21
N LEU A 91 -18.53 14.78 34.45
CA LEU A 91 -19.63 14.19 35.21
C LEU A 91 -20.17 15.19 36.23
N GLY A 92 -20.94 16.16 35.74
CA GLY A 92 -21.56 17.21 36.55
C GLY A 92 -20.61 18.35 36.90
N ASP A 93 -21.11 19.30 37.69
CA ASP A 93 -20.37 20.51 38.05
C ASP A 93 -19.31 20.25 39.13
N PRO A 94 -18.15 20.95 39.08
CA PRO A 94 -17.15 20.93 40.14
C PRO A 94 -17.75 21.27 41.52
N VAL A 95 -17.46 20.44 42.53
CA VAL A 95 -18.04 20.59 43.88
C VAL A 95 -16.99 21.16 44.84
N PRO A 96 -17.20 22.36 45.44
CA PRO A 96 -16.28 22.89 46.45
C PRO A 96 -16.25 21.99 47.68
N GLN A 97 -15.06 21.75 48.23
CA GLN A 97 -14.82 20.90 49.40
C GLN A 97 -14.62 21.70 50.68
N ASN A 98 -14.44 23.01 50.57
CA ASN A 98 -14.31 23.94 51.68
C ASN A 98 -14.92 25.30 51.33
N ASP A 99 -15.35 26.03 52.35
CA ASP A 99 -15.85 27.39 52.18
C ASP A 99 -14.69 28.37 51.97
N CYS A 100 -14.92 29.36 51.12
CA CYS A 100 -14.05 30.52 50.99
C CYS A 100 -14.34 31.51 52.12
N VAL A 101 -13.51 31.52 53.17
CA VAL A 101 -13.63 32.45 54.29
C VAL A 101 -12.58 33.55 54.17
N LEU A 102 -13.04 34.80 54.05
CA LEU A 102 -12.16 35.99 54.02
C LEU A 102 -11.83 36.41 55.45
N ASP A 103 -10.60 36.17 55.89
CA ASP A 103 -10.13 36.55 57.21
C ASP A 103 -9.60 38.00 57.23
N ILE A 104 -9.67 38.67 58.40
CA ILE A 104 -9.37 40.09 58.53
C ILE A 104 -7.86 40.31 58.34
N GLY A 105 -7.47 40.83 57.17
CA GLY A 105 -6.07 41.13 56.82
C GLY A 105 -5.52 40.37 55.62
N PHE A 106 -6.31 39.48 54.99
CA PHE A 106 -5.92 38.74 53.79
C PHE A 106 -6.67 39.20 52.53
N ASP A 107 -6.00 39.12 51.37
CA ASP A 107 -6.48 39.61 50.07
C ASP A 107 -7.32 38.60 49.26
N GLY A 108 -7.62 37.41 49.82
CA GLY A 108 -8.34 36.33 49.13
C GLY A 108 -8.42 35.01 49.93
N CYS A 109 -8.89 33.94 49.28
CA CYS A 109 -9.05 32.59 49.85
C CYS A 109 -8.69 31.51 48.81
N THR A 110 -8.42 30.28 49.24
CA THR A 110 -8.26 29.12 48.34
C THR A 110 -9.41 28.14 48.52
N VAL A 111 -10.09 27.78 47.43
CA VAL A 111 -11.14 26.77 47.41
C VAL A 111 -10.64 25.53 46.69
N LYS A 112 -10.79 24.37 47.33
CA LYS A 112 -10.53 23.06 46.77
C LYS A 112 -11.79 22.54 46.11
N TYR A 113 -11.74 22.29 44.81
CA TYR A 113 -12.83 21.71 44.04
C TYR A 113 -12.60 20.24 43.78
N LYS A 114 -13.66 19.44 43.91
CA LYS A 114 -13.72 18.05 43.49
C LYS A 114 -14.38 17.97 42.12
N LEU A 115 -13.65 17.45 41.14
CA LEU A 115 -14.13 17.23 39.78
C LEU A 115 -14.39 15.74 39.58
N ARG A 116 -15.46 15.38 38.86
CA ARG A 116 -15.77 14.00 38.47
C ARG A 116 -15.82 13.89 36.96
N PHE A 117 -15.19 12.89 36.37
CA PHE A 117 -15.12 12.75 34.91
C PHE A 117 -14.98 11.30 34.47
N ASN A 118 -15.35 11.02 33.23
CA ASN A 118 -14.83 9.87 32.50
C ASN A 118 -13.63 10.32 31.67
N VAL A 119 -12.67 9.44 31.44
CA VAL A 119 -11.57 9.69 30.50
C VAL A 119 -11.45 8.53 29.53
N THR A 120 -11.36 8.84 28.24
CA THR A 120 -10.99 7.88 27.19
C THR A 120 -9.56 8.17 26.77
N ILE A 121 -8.75 7.14 26.67
CA ILE A 121 -7.34 7.23 26.30
C ILE A 121 -7.15 6.43 25.01
N ASP A 122 -6.82 7.12 23.94
CA ASP A 122 -6.46 6.54 22.66
C ASP A 122 -4.95 6.30 22.63
N PHE A 123 -4.53 5.10 22.25
CA PHE A 123 -3.12 4.71 22.17
C PHE A 123 -2.66 4.69 20.72
N TYR A 124 -1.47 5.24 20.47
CA TYR A 124 -0.86 5.29 19.15
C TYR A 124 0.59 4.80 19.21
N LEU A 125 1.04 4.20 18.11
CA LEU A 125 2.43 3.83 17.85
C LEU A 125 2.96 4.68 16.71
N CYS A 126 4.16 5.24 16.86
CA CYS A 126 4.93 5.77 15.75
C CYS A 126 5.77 4.65 15.13
N ALA A 127 5.42 4.22 13.93
CA ALA A 127 6.09 3.13 13.20
C ALA A 127 7.32 3.60 12.38
N ASP A 128 7.84 4.78 12.66
CA ASP A 128 9.06 5.30 12.05
C ASP A 128 10.30 4.72 12.77
N GLU A 129 11.24 4.18 12.01
CA GLU A 129 12.47 3.56 12.53
C GLU A 129 13.44 4.58 13.13
N ASP A 130 13.43 5.81 12.59
CA ASP A 130 14.26 6.90 13.07
C ASP A 130 13.60 7.64 14.25
N ALA A 131 12.38 7.23 14.62
CA ALA A 131 11.71 7.80 15.76
C ALA A 131 12.42 7.42 17.07
N GLY A 132 12.93 8.44 17.75
CA GLY A 132 13.46 8.31 19.11
C GLY A 132 12.39 7.85 20.12
N ALA A 133 12.81 7.61 21.36
CA ALA A 133 11.87 7.16 22.40
C ALA A 133 10.76 8.18 22.71
N ASP A 134 11.01 9.46 22.48
CA ASP A 134 10.13 10.60 22.81
C ASP A 134 9.32 11.07 21.59
N VAL A 135 8.36 10.24 21.15
CA VAL A 135 7.41 10.62 20.09
C VAL A 135 6.12 11.23 20.62
N SER A 136 5.43 11.96 19.75
CA SER A 136 4.12 12.55 19.95
C SER A 136 3.42 12.68 18.59
N ALA A 137 2.13 13.02 18.58
CA ALA A 137 1.40 13.33 17.35
C ALA A 137 2.03 14.49 16.54
N ALA A 138 2.81 15.36 17.17
CA ALA A 138 3.48 16.48 16.50
C ALA A 138 4.86 16.10 15.92
N THR A 139 5.49 15.04 16.43
CA THR A 139 6.86 14.64 16.05
C THR A 139 6.89 13.38 15.20
N CYS A 140 5.85 12.55 15.24
CA CYS A 140 5.72 11.40 14.35
C CYS A 140 5.21 11.83 12.97
N PRO A 141 5.83 11.37 11.85
CA PRO A 141 5.24 11.54 10.52
C PRO A 141 3.81 11.00 10.49
N VAL A 142 2.89 11.75 9.89
CA VAL A 142 1.44 11.45 9.93
C VAL A 142 1.13 10.08 9.31
N ASP A 143 1.89 9.68 8.30
CA ASP A 143 1.83 8.38 7.63
C ASP A 143 2.41 7.22 8.45
N SER A 144 3.17 7.52 9.50
CA SER A 144 3.75 6.54 10.42
C SER A 144 2.95 6.40 11.73
N ILE A 145 1.84 7.12 11.90
CA ILE A 145 0.98 7.04 13.09
C ILE A 145 0.00 5.88 12.96
N VAL A 146 0.12 4.88 13.84
CA VAL A 146 -0.79 3.74 13.93
C VAL A 146 -1.62 3.86 15.21
N TRP A 147 -2.95 3.90 15.09
CA TRP A 147 -3.83 3.82 16.26
C TRP A 147 -3.99 2.36 16.71
N LEU A 148 -3.80 2.11 18.00
CA LEU A 148 -3.79 0.77 18.61
C LEU A 148 -5.08 0.43 19.34
N GLY A 149 -5.94 1.41 19.61
CA GLY A 149 -7.17 1.20 20.39
C GLY A 149 -7.38 2.27 21.45
N SER A 150 -8.49 2.15 22.18
CA SER A 150 -8.87 3.08 23.24
C SER A 150 -9.22 2.33 24.53
N GLU A 151 -8.87 2.91 25.67
CA GLU A 151 -9.34 2.47 26.99
C GLU A 151 -10.20 3.57 27.63
N MET A 152 -11.35 3.20 28.20
CA MET A 152 -12.23 4.12 28.91
C MET A 152 -12.16 3.86 30.41
N HIS A 153 -11.93 4.92 31.19
CA HIS A 153 -11.97 4.91 32.64
C HIS A 153 -13.12 5.79 33.12
N GLU A 154 -14.12 5.16 33.69
CA GLU A 154 -15.32 5.84 34.18
C GLU A 154 -15.16 6.34 35.61
N ASN A 155 -15.95 7.34 35.99
CA ASN A 155 -16.11 7.80 37.39
C ASN A 155 -14.82 8.23 38.09
N GLN A 156 -13.87 8.78 37.35
CA GLN A 156 -12.64 9.33 37.88
C GLN A 156 -12.92 10.59 38.70
N THR A 157 -12.02 10.90 39.63
CA THR A 157 -12.12 12.08 40.51
C THR A 157 -10.76 12.78 40.61
N ALA A 158 -10.76 14.11 40.45
CA ALA A 158 -9.59 14.96 40.67
C ALA A 158 -9.92 16.11 41.63
N TYR A 159 -8.87 16.68 42.24
CA TYR A 159 -9.00 17.82 43.13
C TYR A 159 -8.13 18.99 42.66
N ILE A 160 -8.70 20.19 42.57
CA ILE A 160 -8.00 21.39 42.10
C ILE A 160 -8.17 22.48 43.15
N ASP A 161 -7.05 23.09 43.54
CA ASP A 161 -7.02 24.24 44.43
C ASP A 161 -7.01 25.53 43.61
N LYS A 162 -8.01 26.40 43.78
CA LYS A 162 -8.11 27.70 43.11
C LYS A 162 -8.12 28.82 44.14
N TYR A 163 -7.14 29.72 44.03
CA TYR A 163 -7.13 30.98 44.77
C TYR A 163 -8.09 31.98 44.13
N PHE A 164 -8.89 32.64 44.95
CA PHE A 164 -9.76 33.74 44.58
C PHE A 164 -9.35 34.99 45.35
N SER A 165 -9.06 36.06 44.62
CA SER A 165 -8.90 37.38 45.19
C SER A 165 -10.23 37.97 45.63
N ARG A 166 -10.18 38.98 46.50
CA ARG A 166 -11.35 39.70 47.00
C ARG A 166 -12.25 40.30 45.90
N LEU A 167 -11.69 40.63 44.74
CA LEU A 167 -12.44 41.15 43.58
C LEU A 167 -13.18 40.03 42.83
N GLU A 168 -12.60 38.83 42.75
CA GLU A 168 -13.19 37.67 42.07
C GLU A 168 -14.35 37.06 42.88
N ILE A 169 -14.34 37.20 44.20
CA ILE A 169 -15.40 36.67 45.09
C ILE A 169 -16.68 37.50 45.01
N THR A 170 -16.60 38.79 44.65
CA THR A 170 -17.76 39.69 44.55
C THR A 170 -18.45 39.63 43.18
N MET A 171 -17.78 39.09 42.16
CA MET A 171 -18.35 38.77 40.86
C MET A 171 -18.87 37.33 40.95
N ILE A 172 -20.19 37.16 41.06
CA ILE A 172 -20.92 35.88 41.22
C ILE A 172 -20.23 34.72 40.46
N PHE A 173 -20.08 33.55 41.09
CA PHE A 173 -19.52 32.30 40.51
C PHE A 173 -20.15 31.99 39.14
N ASP A 174 -19.56 32.56 38.09
CA ASP A 174 -20.07 32.46 36.72
C ASP A 174 -19.59 31.16 36.08
N LYS A 175 -20.24 30.72 35.00
CA LYS A 175 -19.85 29.52 34.24
C LYS A 175 -18.38 29.55 33.78
N MET A 176 -17.80 30.75 33.67
CA MET A 176 -16.37 30.94 33.40
C MET A 176 -15.44 30.30 34.45
N VAL A 177 -15.79 30.36 35.74
CA VAL A 177 -14.96 29.76 36.81
C VAL A 177 -14.98 28.23 36.70
N LEU A 178 -16.16 27.64 36.47
CA LEU A 178 -16.30 26.20 36.29
C LEU A 178 -15.56 25.70 35.04
N GLN A 179 -15.64 26.44 33.94
CA GLN A 179 -14.85 26.14 32.74
C GLN A 179 -13.34 26.25 33.00
N THR A 180 -12.91 27.26 33.76
CA THR A 180 -11.50 27.43 34.14
C THR A 180 -10.96 26.26 34.95
N LEU A 181 -11.76 25.68 35.85
CA LEU A 181 -11.36 24.49 36.62
C LEU A 181 -11.15 23.26 35.72
N TRP A 182 -12.00 23.08 34.72
CA TRP A 182 -11.82 22.02 33.72
C TRP A 182 -10.63 22.27 32.80
N HIS A 183 -10.34 23.53 32.47
CA HIS A 183 -9.12 23.89 31.76
C HIS A 183 -7.87 23.60 32.59
N MET A 184 -7.86 23.93 33.88
CA MET A 184 -6.74 23.59 34.78
C MET A 184 -6.50 22.08 34.87
N LEU A 185 -7.57 21.28 34.93
CA LEU A 185 -7.45 19.82 34.88
C LEU A 185 -6.74 19.35 33.60
N VAL A 186 -7.12 19.93 32.46
CA VAL A 186 -6.57 19.59 31.14
C VAL A 186 -5.14 20.11 30.99
N ASP A 187 -4.84 21.32 31.47
CA ASP A 187 -3.50 21.91 31.43
C ASP A 187 -2.51 21.11 32.29
N ASP A 188 -2.93 20.62 33.46
CA ASP A 188 -2.12 19.73 34.30
C ASP A 188 -1.72 18.43 33.55
N PHE A 189 -2.62 17.88 32.72
CA PHE A 189 -2.29 16.74 31.86
C PHE A 189 -1.22 17.11 30.80
N VAL A 190 -1.31 18.31 30.21
CA VAL A 190 -0.33 18.81 29.23
C VAL A 190 1.03 19.11 29.88
N GLU A 191 1.04 19.71 31.06
CA GLU A 191 2.28 19.99 31.80
C GLU A 191 2.97 18.70 32.26
N CYS A 192 2.19 17.66 32.60
CA CYS A 192 2.75 16.35 32.91
C CYS A 192 3.42 15.69 31.68
N ALA A 193 2.83 15.82 30.49
CA ALA A 193 3.43 15.34 29.24
C ALA A 193 4.78 16.01 28.89
N LYS A 194 5.04 17.20 29.43
CA LYS A 194 6.27 17.97 29.22
C LYS A 194 7.34 17.73 30.30
N GLY A 195 7.13 16.77 31.22
CA GLY A 195 8.12 16.35 32.21
C GLY A 195 8.17 17.20 33.49
N SER A 196 7.11 17.96 33.80
CA SER A 196 7.02 18.72 35.05
C SER A 196 6.76 17.81 36.27
N VAL A 197 7.73 17.73 37.20
CA VAL A 197 7.69 16.84 38.38
C VAL A 197 6.60 17.23 39.40
N SER A 198 6.17 18.50 39.44
CA SER A 198 5.14 18.95 40.39
C SER A 198 3.70 18.71 39.92
N GLY A 199 3.46 18.59 38.61
CA GLY A 199 2.10 18.41 38.03
C GLY A 199 1.68 16.94 37.84
N CYS A 200 2.61 16.00 37.96
CA CYS A 200 2.39 14.60 37.59
C CYS A 200 1.83 13.69 38.71
N LEU A 201 1.60 14.21 39.93
CA LEU A 201 1.40 13.35 41.11
C LEU A 201 0.09 12.53 41.10
N TRP A 202 -0.91 12.93 40.31
CA TRP A 202 -2.19 12.20 40.23
C TRP A 202 -2.38 11.40 38.92
N ALA A 203 -1.59 11.69 37.86
CA ALA A 203 -1.76 11.13 36.52
C ALA A 203 -0.60 10.24 36.03
N ALA A 204 0.64 10.43 36.51
CA ALA A 204 1.82 9.87 35.84
C ALA A 204 2.13 8.37 36.07
N SER A 205 1.34 7.63 36.86
CA SER A 205 1.68 6.24 37.20
C SER A 205 0.55 5.22 37.06
N ASN A 206 -0.65 5.61 36.65
CA ASN A 206 -1.83 4.71 36.66
C ASN A 206 -2.36 4.30 35.29
N PHE A 207 -1.88 4.91 34.20
CA PHE A 207 -2.32 4.58 32.84
C PHE A 207 -1.25 3.79 32.08
N ILE A 208 -0.75 2.73 32.74
CA ILE A 208 0.11 1.76 32.09
C ILE A 208 -0.75 1.05 31.03
N PRO A 209 -0.31 0.99 29.76
CA PRO A 209 -1.02 0.26 28.72
C PRO A 209 -1.36 -1.15 29.22
N GLY A 210 -2.63 -1.55 29.12
CA GLY A 210 -3.02 -2.89 29.48
C GLY A 210 -2.23 -3.94 28.68
N LYS A 211 -2.16 -5.18 29.19
CA LYS A 211 -1.47 -6.30 28.52
C LYS A 211 -1.88 -6.43 27.03
N LYS A 212 -3.14 -6.18 26.71
CA LYS A 212 -3.67 -6.21 25.33
C LYS A 212 -2.99 -5.20 24.40
N ILE A 213 -2.73 -3.97 24.88
CA ILE A 213 -2.12 -2.91 24.07
C ILE A 213 -0.63 -3.19 23.88
N ALA A 214 0.05 -3.72 24.90
CA ALA A 214 1.44 -4.16 24.76
C ALA A 214 1.57 -5.27 23.70
N GLU A 215 0.67 -6.27 23.71
CA GLU A 215 0.63 -7.32 22.68
C GLU A 215 0.36 -6.74 21.27
N ALA A 216 -0.46 -5.69 21.17
CA ALA A 216 -0.71 -4.98 19.91
C ALA A 216 0.54 -4.28 19.35
N VAL A 217 1.31 -3.63 20.22
CA VAL A 217 2.57 -2.96 19.82
C VAL A 217 3.56 -3.96 19.25
N ASP A 218 3.77 -5.07 19.97
CA ASP A 218 4.71 -6.10 19.55
C ASP A 218 4.28 -6.72 18.20
N ALA A 219 2.98 -6.94 18.01
CA ALA A 219 2.44 -7.45 16.76
C ALA A 219 2.59 -6.46 15.59
N VAL A 220 2.33 -5.16 15.79
CA VAL A 220 2.50 -4.13 14.75
C VAL A 220 3.98 -4.00 14.37
N ARG A 221 4.89 -3.99 15.34
CA ARG A 221 6.35 -3.94 15.08
C ARG A 221 6.85 -5.17 14.35
N ALA A 222 6.38 -6.36 14.75
CA ALA A 222 6.72 -7.60 14.07
C ALA A 222 6.25 -7.57 12.61
N LEU A 223 5.05 -7.03 12.36
CA LEU A 223 4.55 -6.87 10.99
C LEU A 223 5.31 -5.83 10.18
N ASP A 224 5.63 -4.67 10.76
CA ASP A 224 6.42 -3.64 10.08
C ASP A 224 7.82 -4.16 9.69
N ALA A 225 8.51 -4.83 10.62
CA ALA A 225 9.78 -5.49 10.34
C ALA A 225 9.64 -6.59 9.28
N ALA A 226 8.57 -7.38 9.34
CA ALA A 226 8.25 -8.40 8.34
C ALA A 226 8.03 -7.76 6.95
N MET A 227 7.26 -6.68 6.86
CA MET A 227 6.99 -5.97 5.60
C MET A 227 8.25 -5.38 4.99
N LYS A 228 9.16 -4.83 5.81
CA LYS A 228 10.45 -4.29 5.35
C LYS A 228 11.41 -5.38 4.87
N THR A 229 11.43 -6.53 5.54
CA THR A 229 12.33 -7.65 5.20
C THR A 229 11.72 -8.62 4.17
N GLY A 230 10.41 -8.54 3.96
CA GLY A 230 9.61 -9.53 3.26
C GLY A 230 9.53 -10.89 3.95
N ILE A 231 9.91 -11.01 5.24
CA ILE A 231 9.97 -12.28 5.98
C ILE A 231 8.78 -12.43 6.90
N GLY A 232 8.03 -13.51 6.79
CA GLY A 232 6.97 -13.82 7.74
C GLY A 232 5.84 -12.80 7.67
N VAL A 233 5.66 -12.08 6.56
CA VAL A 233 4.65 -11.02 6.44
C VAL A 233 3.26 -11.58 6.72
N GLY A 234 2.92 -12.71 6.10
CA GLY A 234 1.63 -13.34 6.30
C GLY A 234 1.45 -13.87 7.73
N ASP A 235 2.53 -14.36 8.36
CA ASP A 235 2.47 -14.89 9.72
C ASP A 235 2.41 -13.78 10.77
N ALA A 236 3.20 -12.71 10.62
CA ALA A 236 3.12 -11.50 11.44
C ALA A 236 1.74 -10.85 11.32
N TYR A 237 1.15 -10.83 10.12
CA TYR A 237 -0.21 -10.34 9.91
C TYR A 237 -1.26 -11.22 10.60
N LYS A 238 -1.12 -12.55 10.59
CA LYS A 238 -2.01 -13.45 11.36
C LYS A 238 -1.91 -13.20 12.86
N VAL A 239 -0.70 -12.98 13.38
CA VAL A 239 -0.51 -12.62 14.79
C VAL A 239 -1.24 -11.32 15.08
N LEU A 240 -1.06 -10.30 14.25
CA LEU A 240 -1.74 -9.01 14.38
C LEU A 240 -3.28 -9.15 14.36
N LYS A 241 -3.82 -9.99 13.48
CA LYS A 241 -5.27 -10.23 13.37
C LYS A 241 -5.88 -10.88 14.61
N ASN A 242 -5.07 -11.57 15.42
CA ASN A 242 -5.51 -12.15 16.69
C ASN A 242 -5.46 -11.14 17.85
N VAL A 243 -4.93 -9.94 17.61
CA VAL A 243 -4.99 -8.82 18.55
C VAL A 243 -6.31 -8.06 18.38
N ASP A 244 -6.81 -7.55 19.50
CA ASP A 244 -8.04 -6.74 19.61
C ASP A 244 -7.83 -5.30 19.06
N LEU A 245 -7.55 -5.19 17.76
CA LEU A 245 -7.42 -3.92 17.02
C LEU A 245 -8.73 -3.53 16.34
N ASP A 246 -8.90 -2.22 16.10
CA ASP A 246 -10.08 -1.74 15.38
C ASP A 246 -10.15 -2.31 13.95
N PRO A 247 -11.34 -2.76 13.50
CA PRO A 247 -11.50 -3.38 12.19
C PRO A 247 -11.07 -2.50 11.01
N GLN A 248 -11.19 -1.16 11.10
CA GLN A 248 -10.79 -0.25 10.03
C GLN A 248 -9.26 -0.17 9.93
N VAL A 249 -8.57 -0.19 11.07
CA VAL A 249 -7.11 -0.24 11.14
C VAL A 249 -6.60 -1.57 10.57
N LEU A 250 -7.18 -2.69 11.03
CA LEU A 250 -6.85 -4.02 10.49
C LEU A 250 -7.06 -4.11 8.98
N ALA A 251 -8.13 -3.52 8.45
CA ALA A 251 -8.41 -3.50 7.02
C ALA A 251 -7.43 -2.60 6.24
N ALA A 252 -6.91 -1.52 6.85
CA ALA A 252 -5.88 -0.69 6.23
C ALA A 252 -4.55 -1.46 6.14
N ILE A 253 -4.14 -2.08 7.25
CA ILE A 253 -2.93 -2.91 7.33
C ILE A 253 -3.02 -4.11 6.38
N GLU A 254 -4.18 -4.79 6.31
CA GLU A 254 -4.42 -5.89 5.37
C GLU A 254 -4.17 -5.47 3.92
N ARG A 255 -4.59 -4.25 3.54
CA ARG A 255 -4.37 -3.74 2.19
C ARG A 255 -2.89 -3.50 1.91
N GLU A 256 -2.13 -2.98 2.86
CA GLU A 256 -0.68 -2.79 2.72
C GLU A 256 0.04 -4.13 2.62
N VAL A 257 -0.30 -5.08 3.49
CA VAL A 257 0.20 -6.45 3.45
C VAL A 257 -0.07 -7.09 2.10
N ASN A 258 -1.30 -6.98 1.56
CA ASN A 258 -1.63 -7.52 0.25
C ASN A 258 -0.80 -6.89 -0.88
N VAL A 259 -0.54 -5.58 -0.84
CA VAL A 259 0.31 -4.91 -1.83
C VAL A 259 1.75 -5.41 -1.76
N ILE A 260 2.28 -5.58 -0.55
CA ILE A 260 3.62 -6.12 -0.34
C ILE A 260 3.69 -7.59 -0.76
N GLU A 261 2.70 -8.41 -0.43
CA GLU A 261 2.62 -9.81 -0.90
C GLU A 261 2.50 -9.90 -2.43
N ASP A 262 1.71 -9.03 -3.07
CA ASP A 262 1.62 -8.94 -4.53
C ASP A 262 2.99 -8.60 -5.14
N ALA A 263 3.71 -7.65 -4.54
CA ALA A 263 5.06 -7.29 -4.97
C ALA A 263 6.07 -8.43 -4.73
N LEU A 264 6.06 -9.04 -3.56
CA LEU A 264 6.93 -10.16 -3.19
C LEU A 264 6.69 -11.39 -4.05
N THR A 265 5.56 -11.51 -4.74
CA THR A 265 5.18 -12.69 -5.54
C THR A 265 5.27 -12.47 -7.05
N ALA A 266 5.72 -11.29 -7.49
CA ALA A 266 5.86 -10.97 -8.90
C ALA A 266 7.12 -11.59 -9.55
N CYS A 267 7.13 -11.66 -10.89
CA CYS A 267 8.06 -12.45 -11.72
C CYS A 267 9.55 -12.16 -11.63
N ARG A 268 9.98 -11.12 -10.91
CA ARG A 268 11.39 -10.73 -10.84
C ARG A 268 12.08 -11.01 -9.51
N ALA A 269 11.33 -11.43 -8.49
CA ALA A 269 11.88 -11.65 -7.15
C ALA A 269 12.03 -13.13 -6.80
N ASN A 270 11.34 -14.02 -7.53
CA ASN A 270 11.12 -15.38 -7.09
C ASN A 270 11.66 -16.39 -8.08
N SER A 271 12.66 -17.15 -7.68
CA SER A 271 13.40 -18.05 -8.55
C SER A 271 14.05 -19.18 -7.76
N PHE A 272 14.62 -20.13 -8.49
CA PHE A 272 15.41 -21.24 -7.96
C PHE A 272 16.86 -21.16 -8.43
N PRO A 273 17.83 -21.65 -7.63
CA PRO A 273 19.20 -21.79 -8.10
C PRO A 273 19.30 -22.69 -9.33
N ALA A 274 20.33 -22.44 -10.15
CA ALA A 274 20.69 -23.31 -11.28
C ALA A 274 20.75 -24.79 -10.84
N GLY A 275 20.36 -25.69 -11.73
CA GLY A 275 20.35 -27.14 -11.48
C GLY A 275 19.10 -27.64 -10.75
N THR A 276 18.24 -26.76 -10.22
CA THR A 276 16.94 -27.16 -9.66
C THR A 276 16.11 -27.87 -10.72
N GLN A 277 15.68 -29.09 -10.43
CA GLN A 277 15.03 -29.95 -11.42
C GLN A 277 13.54 -29.64 -11.52
N VAL A 278 13.07 -29.29 -12.71
CA VAL A 278 11.66 -29.10 -13.06
C VAL A 278 11.10 -30.41 -13.61
N ARG A 279 9.88 -30.79 -13.19
CA ARG A 279 9.19 -31.94 -13.75
C ARG A 279 8.53 -31.58 -15.07
N MET A 280 9.04 -32.15 -16.15
CA MET A 280 8.52 -31.96 -17.50
C MET A 280 7.20 -32.72 -17.69
N ALA A 281 6.41 -32.33 -18.68
CA ALA A 281 5.10 -32.95 -18.94
C ALA A 281 5.19 -34.43 -19.35
N ASP A 282 6.33 -34.86 -19.91
CA ASP A 282 6.62 -36.26 -20.26
C ASP A 282 7.10 -37.11 -19.07
N GLY A 283 7.18 -36.51 -17.87
CA GLY A 283 7.66 -37.16 -16.65
C GLY A 283 9.19 -37.15 -16.48
N SER A 284 9.95 -36.63 -17.45
CA SER A 284 11.37 -36.40 -17.31
C SER A 284 11.67 -35.20 -16.39
N TYR A 285 12.94 -35.04 -16.03
CA TYR A 285 13.42 -33.91 -15.25
C TYR A 285 14.45 -33.12 -16.03
N ARG A 286 14.38 -31.80 -15.91
CA ARG A 286 15.34 -30.88 -16.54
C ARG A 286 15.71 -29.79 -15.55
N SER A 287 16.95 -29.33 -15.56
CA SER A 287 17.33 -28.17 -14.76
C SER A 287 16.56 -26.92 -15.22
N VAL A 288 16.13 -26.09 -14.28
CA VAL A 288 15.33 -24.88 -14.55
C VAL A 288 16.01 -23.94 -15.56
N ASP A 289 17.35 -23.83 -15.49
CA ASP A 289 18.20 -23.04 -16.40
C ASP A 289 18.31 -23.61 -17.83
N ALA A 290 17.91 -24.88 -18.03
CA ALA A 290 17.91 -25.57 -19.32
C ALA A 290 16.51 -25.70 -19.95
N VAL A 291 15.44 -25.37 -19.22
CA VAL A 291 14.08 -25.31 -19.77
C VAL A 291 13.99 -24.12 -20.74
N ARG A 292 13.22 -24.29 -21.83
CA ARG A 292 13.06 -23.28 -22.89
C ARG A 292 11.59 -22.97 -23.15
N VAL A 293 11.34 -21.76 -23.65
CA VAL A 293 10.02 -21.32 -24.12
C VAL A 293 9.47 -22.30 -25.16
N GLY A 294 8.18 -22.62 -25.05
CA GLY A 294 7.47 -23.59 -25.88
C GLY A 294 7.52 -25.03 -25.36
N GLU A 295 8.45 -25.35 -24.46
CA GLU A 295 8.47 -26.66 -23.79
C GLU A 295 7.29 -26.80 -22.83
N ARG A 296 6.94 -28.04 -22.47
CA ARG A 296 5.79 -28.34 -21.62
C ARG A 296 6.21 -28.93 -20.29
N VAL A 297 5.69 -28.35 -19.21
CA VAL A 297 5.91 -28.79 -17.83
C VAL A 297 4.65 -29.43 -17.25
N LEU A 298 4.82 -30.24 -16.21
CA LEU A 298 3.70 -30.72 -15.42
C LEU A 298 3.26 -29.61 -14.47
N ALA A 299 1.98 -29.24 -14.54
CA ALA A 299 1.33 -28.27 -13.68
C ALA A 299 0.17 -28.93 -12.91
N SER A 300 -0.30 -28.28 -11.85
CA SER A 300 -1.46 -28.73 -11.07
C SER A 300 -2.38 -27.56 -10.77
N ASP A 301 -3.69 -27.77 -10.92
CA ASP A 301 -4.69 -26.81 -10.48
C ASP A 301 -4.64 -26.71 -8.93
N PRO A 302 -4.40 -25.52 -8.36
CA PRO A 302 -4.35 -25.35 -6.91
C PRO A 302 -5.64 -25.77 -6.21
N VAL A 303 -6.80 -25.59 -6.87
CA VAL A 303 -8.13 -25.85 -6.30
C VAL A 303 -8.51 -27.33 -6.40
N SER A 304 -8.50 -27.88 -7.61
CA SER A 304 -8.95 -29.28 -7.83
C SER A 304 -7.85 -30.32 -7.61
N GLY A 305 -6.58 -29.91 -7.64
CA GLY A 305 -5.42 -30.81 -7.65
C GLY A 305 -5.18 -31.48 -9.00
N ALA A 306 -6.03 -31.24 -10.02
CA ALA A 306 -5.91 -31.88 -11.33
C ALA A 306 -4.58 -31.52 -12.01
N LEU A 307 -3.89 -32.53 -12.53
CA LEU A 307 -2.64 -32.36 -13.26
C LEU A 307 -2.90 -31.99 -14.73
N ALA A 308 -2.10 -31.09 -15.28
CA ALA A 308 -2.19 -30.69 -16.68
C ALA A 308 -0.79 -30.43 -17.29
N SER A 309 -0.69 -30.60 -18.60
CA SER A 309 0.48 -30.18 -19.39
C SER A 309 0.32 -28.73 -19.80
N MET A 310 1.21 -27.86 -19.30
CA MET A 310 1.18 -26.43 -19.61
C MET A 310 2.46 -25.98 -20.32
N PRO A 311 2.36 -25.08 -21.31
CA PRO A 311 3.51 -24.55 -22.01
C PRO A 311 4.26 -23.55 -21.13
N VAL A 312 5.58 -23.56 -21.23
CA VAL A 312 6.45 -22.49 -20.76
C VAL A 312 6.35 -21.36 -21.77
N THR A 313 5.86 -20.20 -21.35
CA THR A 313 5.69 -19.02 -22.20
C THR A 313 6.84 -18.03 -22.06
N ASP A 314 7.61 -18.11 -20.97
CA ASP A 314 8.80 -17.30 -20.75
C ASP A 314 9.78 -17.98 -19.78
N THR A 315 11.03 -17.51 -19.75
CA THR A 315 12.07 -17.95 -18.81
C THR A 315 12.78 -16.74 -18.21
N PHE A 316 12.93 -16.69 -16.89
CA PHE A 316 13.55 -15.58 -16.18
C PHE A 316 14.90 -15.98 -15.64
N GLN A 317 15.80 -15.01 -15.62
CA GLN A 317 17.08 -15.10 -14.94
C GLN A 317 17.35 -13.77 -14.26
N HIS A 318 17.76 -13.82 -13.00
CA HIS A 318 18.28 -12.66 -12.28
C HIS A 318 19.29 -13.11 -11.24
N ASP A 319 20.03 -12.16 -10.66
CA ASP A 319 20.88 -12.43 -9.52
C ASP A 319 20.13 -12.20 -8.21
N THR A 320 20.52 -12.96 -7.18
CA THR A 320 20.09 -12.75 -5.80
C THR A 320 21.27 -12.88 -4.84
N GLU A 321 21.24 -12.08 -3.79
CA GLU A 321 22.17 -12.16 -2.63
C GLU A 321 21.50 -12.86 -1.44
N ARG A 322 20.30 -13.42 -1.63
CA ARG A 322 19.52 -14.06 -0.57
C ARG A 322 18.81 -15.32 -1.05
N LEU A 323 18.97 -16.41 -0.30
CA LEU A 323 18.31 -17.70 -0.53
C LEU A 323 17.81 -18.27 0.79
N VAL A 324 16.72 -19.04 0.73
CA VAL A 324 16.21 -19.82 1.85
C VAL A 324 16.39 -21.29 1.50
N ASP A 325 17.07 -22.03 2.39
CA ASP A 325 17.25 -23.47 2.28
C ASP A 325 16.20 -24.20 3.11
N LEU A 326 15.53 -25.15 2.48
CA LEU A 326 14.55 -26.05 3.08
C LEU A 326 15.18 -27.43 3.22
N THR A 327 15.03 -28.02 4.41
CA THR A 327 15.28 -29.44 4.64
C THR A 327 13.95 -30.11 4.92
N MET A 328 13.64 -31.16 4.17
CA MET A 328 12.45 -31.99 4.36
C MET A 328 12.74 -33.10 5.37
N ALA A 329 11.70 -33.62 6.01
CA ALA A 329 11.80 -34.67 7.04
C ALA A 329 12.44 -36.01 6.61
N ASP A 330 12.79 -36.17 5.33
CA ASP A 330 13.55 -37.31 4.82
C ASP A 330 15.00 -36.99 4.48
N GLY A 331 15.47 -35.80 4.87
CA GLY A 331 16.79 -35.28 4.59
C GLY A 331 16.98 -34.76 3.17
N SER A 332 15.95 -34.77 2.31
CA SER A 332 16.03 -34.09 1.02
C SER A 332 15.96 -32.57 1.19
N THR A 333 16.60 -31.82 0.31
CA THR A 333 16.73 -30.36 0.44
C THR A 333 16.28 -29.62 -0.81
N LEU A 334 15.92 -28.36 -0.65
CA LEU A 334 15.62 -27.46 -1.76
C LEU A 334 16.01 -26.04 -1.36
N SER A 335 16.53 -25.26 -2.30
CA SER A 335 16.82 -23.85 -2.08
C SER A 335 15.95 -23.02 -3.01
N SER A 336 15.41 -21.91 -2.51
CA SER A 336 14.62 -20.97 -3.29
C SER A 336 14.83 -19.55 -2.76
N THR A 337 14.48 -18.55 -3.55
CA THR A 337 14.33 -17.17 -3.05
C THR A 337 13.23 -17.08 -1.99
N ALA A 338 13.32 -16.08 -1.11
CA ALA A 338 12.41 -15.91 0.03
C ALA A 338 10.93 -15.77 -0.35
N GLY A 339 10.61 -15.07 -1.43
CA GLY A 339 9.22 -14.81 -1.83
C GLY A 339 8.56 -15.90 -2.69
N HIS A 340 9.28 -16.98 -3.04
CA HIS A 340 8.72 -18.00 -3.91
C HIS A 340 7.62 -18.77 -3.18
N LYS A 341 6.48 -19.04 -3.83
CA LYS A 341 5.35 -19.68 -3.16
C LYS A 341 5.37 -21.19 -3.34
N PHE A 342 5.28 -21.91 -2.23
CA PHE A 342 5.02 -23.34 -2.18
C PHE A 342 3.58 -23.60 -1.78
N PHE A 343 2.97 -24.66 -2.32
CA PHE A 343 1.64 -25.05 -1.90
C PHE A 343 1.72 -25.91 -0.63
N VAL A 344 1.30 -25.36 0.50
CA VAL A 344 1.24 -26.07 1.78
C VAL A 344 -0.15 -26.66 1.96
N ILE A 345 -0.22 -27.95 2.31
CA ILE A 345 -1.49 -28.62 2.62
C ILE A 345 -2.14 -27.89 3.81
N ASP A 346 -3.45 -27.63 3.73
CA ASP A 346 -4.27 -26.89 4.70
C ASP A 346 -4.00 -25.38 4.84
N ARG A 347 -2.86 -24.87 4.35
CA ARG A 347 -2.54 -23.42 4.34
C ARG A 347 -2.61 -22.76 2.96
N GLY A 348 -2.54 -23.53 1.89
CA GLY A 348 -2.47 -23.01 0.52
C GLY A 348 -1.10 -22.41 0.17
N TRP A 349 -1.07 -21.44 -0.73
CA TRP A 349 0.17 -20.80 -1.16
C TRP A 349 0.85 -20.03 -0.03
N THR A 350 2.06 -20.44 0.30
CA THR A 350 2.87 -19.87 1.39
C THR A 350 4.24 -19.50 0.85
N LEU A 351 4.75 -18.31 1.19
CA LEU A 351 6.09 -17.87 0.80
C LEU A 351 7.16 -18.79 1.40
N THR A 352 8.30 -18.96 0.73
CA THR A 352 9.44 -19.73 1.26
C THR A 352 9.89 -19.20 2.64
N SER A 353 9.88 -17.89 2.82
CA SER A 353 10.20 -17.22 4.09
C SER A 353 9.21 -17.50 5.22
N ASP A 354 8.00 -17.93 4.88
CA ASP A 354 6.88 -18.12 5.80
C ASP A 354 6.61 -19.61 6.04
N LEU A 355 7.46 -20.48 5.49
CA LEU A 355 7.42 -21.91 5.77
C LEU A 355 7.91 -22.16 7.20
N ALA A 356 7.18 -22.99 7.92
CA ALA A 356 7.48 -23.41 9.28
C ALA A 356 7.82 -24.91 9.32
N VAL A 357 8.59 -25.30 10.34
CA VAL A 357 8.80 -26.72 10.65
C VAL A 357 7.45 -27.39 10.87
N GLY A 358 7.21 -28.49 10.16
CA GLY A 358 5.95 -29.23 10.14
C GLY A 358 5.05 -28.94 8.94
N ASP A 359 5.25 -27.83 8.21
CA ASP A 359 4.46 -27.53 7.01
C ASP A 359 4.62 -28.63 5.97
N ARG A 360 3.52 -29.11 5.40
CA ARG A 360 3.52 -30.19 4.42
C ARG A 360 3.42 -29.65 3.00
N LEU A 361 4.51 -29.72 2.24
CA LEU A 361 4.54 -29.24 0.86
C LEU A 361 3.88 -30.25 -0.09
N ARG A 362 2.90 -29.79 -0.87
CA ARG A 362 2.09 -30.64 -1.76
C ARG A 362 2.91 -31.20 -2.93
N ASP A 363 2.81 -32.50 -3.17
CA ASP A 363 3.42 -33.20 -4.30
C ASP A 363 2.41 -33.42 -5.45
N ALA A 364 2.85 -34.08 -6.53
CA ALA A 364 2.02 -34.35 -7.70
C ALA A 364 0.89 -35.37 -7.45
N GLN A 365 0.94 -36.11 -6.33
CA GLN A 365 -0.10 -37.05 -5.92
C GLN A 365 -1.12 -36.39 -4.98
N GLY A 366 -0.94 -35.10 -4.65
CA GLY A 366 -1.75 -34.40 -3.67
C GLY A 366 -1.43 -34.76 -2.22
N THR A 367 -0.41 -35.59 -1.99
CA THR A 367 0.16 -35.80 -0.66
C THR A 367 1.24 -34.75 -0.40
N GLY A 368 2.02 -34.91 0.68
CA GLY A 368 3.06 -33.94 0.98
C GLY A 368 3.92 -34.33 2.16
N ARG A 369 5.14 -33.79 2.16
CA ARG A 369 6.18 -34.07 3.18
C ARG A 369 6.43 -32.84 4.02
N ALA A 370 6.66 -33.09 5.30
CA ALA A 370 6.91 -32.04 6.28
C ALA A 370 8.28 -31.39 6.06
N VAL A 371 8.33 -30.07 6.20
CA VAL A 371 9.56 -29.29 6.38
C VAL A 371 10.12 -29.59 7.77
N GLU A 372 11.40 -29.94 7.84
CA GLU A 372 12.14 -30.21 9.08
C GLU A 372 13.00 -29.02 9.52
N ALA A 373 13.53 -28.26 8.56
CA ALA A 373 14.28 -27.04 8.85
C ALA A 373 14.14 -26.01 7.72
N VAL A 374 14.17 -24.73 8.12
CA VAL A 374 14.21 -23.57 7.23
C VAL A 374 15.40 -22.72 7.63
N ARG A 375 16.28 -22.38 6.67
CA ARG A 375 17.47 -21.58 6.91
C ARG A 375 17.55 -20.44 5.91
N ASP A 376 17.35 -19.22 6.39
CA ASP A 376 17.61 -18.01 5.61
C ASP A 376 19.12 -17.76 5.48
N ARG A 377 19.56 -17.41 4.27
CA ARG A 377 20.92 -17.05 3.92
C ARG A 377 20.89 -15.74 3.14
N SER A 378 21.00 -14.62 3.86
CA SER A 378 21.17 -13.28 3.32
C SER A 378 22.66 -12.88 3.20
N GLY A 379 22.97 -11.88 2.38
CA GLY A 379 24.33 -11.34 2.23
C GLY A 379 25.27 -12.30 1.50
N LEU A 380 24.72 -13.13 0.61
CA LEU A 380 25.51 -13.96 -0.30
C LEU A 380 26.12 -13.09 -1.39
N GLU A 381 27.25 -13.51 -1.94
CA GLU A 381 27.68 -13.00 -3.25
C GLU A 381 26.56 -13.20 -4.29
N PRO A 382 26.36 -12.24 -5.22
CA PRO A 382 25.33 -12.34 -6.26
C PRO A 382 25.37 -13.69 -6.98
N ARG A 383 24.21 -14.37 -7.01
CA ARG A 383 24.05 -15.69 -7.63
C ARG A 383 22.88 -15.70 -8.61
N ALA A 384 23.14 -16.22 -9.80
CA ALA A 384 22.10 -16.44 -10.80
C ALA A 384 21.05 -17.45 -10.32
N VAL A 385 19.80 -17.04 -10.41
CA VAL A 385 18.60 -17.83 -10.14
C VAL A 385 17.64 -17.72 -11.32
N TYR A 386 16.81 -18.74 -11.49
CA TYR A 386 15.97 -18.95 -12.66
C TYR A 386 14.53 -19.25 -12.26
N ASP A 387 13.58 -18.76 -13.04
CA ASP A 387 12.16 -19.12 -12.95
C ASP A 387 11.56 -19.27 -14.35
N LEU A 388 10.35 -19.79 -14.44
CA LEU A 388 9.60 -19.97 -15.68
C LEU A 388 8.35 -19.08 -15.65
N THR A 389 7.79 -18.71 -16.80
CA THR A 389 6.34 -18.44 -16.90
C THR A 389 5.66 -19.64 -17.51
N VAL A 390 4.64 -20.15 -16.82
CA VAL A 390 3.84 -21.31 -17.24
C VAL A 390 2.43 -20.82 -17.52
N GLY A 391 1.98 -21.01 -18.76
CA GLY A 391 0.66 -20.57 -19.20
C GLY A 391 -0.47 -21.33 -18.51
N GLY A 392 -1.62 -20.67 -18.37
CA GLY A 392 -2.84 -21.28 -17.86
C GLY A 392 -2.89 -21.37 -16.35
N LEU A 393 -2.34 -22.45 -15.77
CA LEU A 393 -2.48 -22.72 -14.33
C LEU A 393 -1.49 -21.94 -13.46
N HIS A 394 -0.43 -21.38 -14.06
CA HIS A 394 0.61 -20.66 -13.32
C HIS A 394 1.19 -21.47 -12.14
N THR A 395 1.41 -22.76 -12.36
CA THR A 395 2.07 -23.65 -11.40
C THR A 395 3.00 -24.61 -12.13
N PHE A 396 3.99 -25.13 -11.42
CA PHE A 396 4.81 -26.24 -11.89
C PHE A 396 5.41 -26.99 -10.70
N PHE A 397 6.08 -28.11 -10.98
CA PHE A 397 6.75 -28.90 -9.96
C PHE A 397 8.26 -28.77 -10.06
N VAL A 398 8.90 -28.50 -8.93
CA VAL A 398 10.37 -28.64 -8.76
C VAL A 398 10.68 -29.83 -7.88
N ARG A 399 11.86 -30.42 -8.03
CA ARG A 399 12.30 -31.60 -7.30
C ARG A 399 13.30 -31.24 -6.21
N THR A 400 13.09 -31.77 -5.01
CA THR A 400 14.08 -31.71 -3.93
C THR A 400 15.33 -32.54 -4.29
N GLN A 401 16.47 -32.22 -3.69
CA GLN A 401 17.75 -32.91 -3.87
C GLN A 401 17.99 -33.90 -2.73
N GLY A 402 18.56 -35.07 -3.03
CA GLY A 402 18.89 -36.08 -2.03
C GLY A 402 18.33 -37.47 -2.35
N ALA A 403 18.64 -38.46 -1.51
CA ALA A 403 18.33 -39.87 -1.77
C ALA A 403 16.82 -40.19 -1.88
N ARG A 404 15.96 -39.31 -1.35
CA ARG A 404 14.50 -39.46 -1.32
C ARG A 404 13.79 -38.29 -1.99
N ALA A 405 14.43 -37.71 -3.01
CA ALA A 405 13.94 -36.58 -3.79
C ALA A 405 12.46 -36.72 -4.20
N GLN A 406 11.68 -35.68 -3.93
CA GLN A 406 10.26 -35.58 -4.25
C GLN A 406 9.95 -34.34 -5.06
N ASP A 407 8.82 -34.34 -5.75
CA ASP A 407 8.30 -33.15 -6.41
C ASP A 407 7.51 -32.31 -5.41
N VAL A 408 7.64 -30.99 -5.50
CA VAL A 408 6.88 -30.03 -4.71
C VAL A 408 6.24 -29.01 -5.63
N LEU A 409 4.96 -28.73 -5.39
CA LEU A 409 4.19 -27.78 -6.18
C LEU A 409 4.58 -26.37 -5.80
N VAL A 410 5.00 -25.63 -6.82
CA VAL A 410 5.41 -24.23 -6.69
C VAL A 410 4.56 -23.35 -7.59
N HIS A 411 4.35 -22.14 -7.12
CA HIS A 411 3.61 -21.14 -7.87
C HIS A 411 4.55 -20.59 -8.94
N ASN A 412 4.03 -20.43 -10.15
CA ASN A 412 4.67 -19.63 -11.17
C ASN A 412 4.43 -18.15 -10.87
N CYS A 413 5.28 -17.24 -11.30
CA CYS A 413 5.10 -15.84 -10.97
C CYS A 413 3.71 -15.23 -11.27
N THR A 414 3.31 -14.23 -10.48
CA THR A 414 2.09 -13.46 -10.74
C THR A 414 2.35 -12.46 -11.88
N ASN A 415 1.82 -12.73 -13.06
CA ASN A 415 1.80 -11.75 -14.15
C ASN A 415 0.79 -10.64 -13.79
N ILE A 416 1.27 -9.45 -13.41
CA ILE A 416 0.37 -8.38 -12.96
C ILE A 416 -0.45 -7.73 -14.09
N ILE A 417 -0.15 -8.06 -15.35
CA ILE A 417 -0.96 -7.68 -16.52
C ILE A 417 -1.85 -8.82 -17.02
N ALA A 418 -1.93 -9.95 -16.31
CA ALA A 418 -2.85 -11.05 -16.64
C ALA A 418 -4.34 -10.63 -16.61
N ASP A 419 -4.63 -9.47 -16.03
CA ASP A 419 -5.97 -8.89 -15.91
C ASP A 419 -6.42 -8.14 -17.18
N GLU A 420 -5.77 -8.39 -18.33
CA GLU A 420 -6.11 -7.81 -19.62
C GLU A 420 -7.60 -8.00 -19.95
N GLY A 421 -8.26 -6.94 -20.44
CA GLY A 421 -9.70 -6.92 -20.76
C GLY A 421 -10.62 -6.76 -19.54
N ILE A 422 -10.16 -6.99 -18.31
CA ILE A 422 -10.98 -6.77 -17.12
C ILE A 422 -11.27 -5.28 -16.99
N GLU A 423 -12.57 -4.93 -17.01
CA GLU A 423 -13.00 -3.54 -16.81
C GLU A 423 -12.34 -2.55 -17.81
N GLY A 424 -11.98 -3.03 -19.02
CA GLY A 424 -11.36 -2.24 -20.08
C GLY A 424 -9.84 -2.10 -19.97
N ALA A 425 -9.16 -2.94 -19.18
CA ALA A 425 -7.71 -3.03 -19.18
C ALA A 425 -7.17 -3.39 -20.59
N HIS A 426 -6.14 -2.68 -21.07
CA HIS A 426 -5.67 -2.75 -22.46
C HIS A 426 -4.14 -2.60 -22.58
N THR A 427 -3.37 -3.21 -21.68
CA THR A 427 -1.90 -3.15 -21.78
C THR A 427 -1.39 -3.92 -23.00
N LEU A 428 -1.84 -5.16 -23.16
CA LEU A 428 -1.39 -6.04 -24.24
C LEU A 428 -2.00 -5.61 -25.57
N GLU A 429 -3.31 -5.38 -25.60
CA GLU A 429 -4.04 -5.00 -26.81
C GLU A 429 -3.52 -3.70 -27.41
N ASP A 430 -3.19 -2.70 -26.58
CA ASP A 430 -2.80 -1.39 -27.09
C ASP A 430 -1.30 -1.13 -27.18
N HIS A 431 -0.48 -1.88 -26.45
CA HIS A 431 0.96 -1.64 -26.37
C HIS A 431 1.83 -2.82 -26.79
N VAL A 432 1.28 -3.98 -27.16
CA VAL A 432 2.05 -5.09 -27.77
C VAL A 432 1.66 -5.24 -29.24
N LEU A 433 1.85 -4.15 -29.99
CA LEU A 433 1.46 -4.05 -31.40
C LEU A 433 2.60 -4.40 -32.36
N SER A 434 2.23 -4.71 -33.61
CA SER A 434 3.19 -4.63 -34.72
C SER A 434 3.64 -3.19 -34.95
N ASP A 435 4.84 -2.99 -35.52
CA ASP A 435 5.35 -1.64 -35.79
C ASP A 435 4.43 -0.85 -36.73
N ALA A 436 3.80 -1.53 -37.71
CA ALA A 436 2.82 -0.92 -38.60
C ALA A 436 1.58 -0.42 -37.83
N ALA A 437 1.01 -1.26 -36.95
CA ALA A 437 -0.16 -0.89 -36.16
C ALA A 437 0.14 0.24 -35.16
N ALA A 438 1.32 0.22 -34.53
CA ALA A 438 1.77 1.30 -33.66
C ALA A 438 1.94 2.62 -34.44
N TRP A 439 2.50 2.57 -35.64
CA TRP A 439 2.65 3.75 -36.50
C TRP A 439 1.29 4.31 -36.95
N ASP A 440 0.37 3.47 -37.41
CA ASP A 440 -0.99 3.87 -37.81
C ASP A 440 -1.72 4.54 -36.63
N ARG A 441 -1.63 3.95 -35.44
CA ARG A 441 -2.20 4.50 -34.21
C ARG A 441 -1.57 5.85 -33.84
N ALA A 442 -0.27 6.03 -34.00
CA ALA A 442 0.38 7.31 -33.77
C ALA A 442 -0.08 8.40 -34.76
N GLN A 443 -0.40 8.06 -36.02
CA GLN A 443 -0.94 9.04 -36.96
C GLN A 443 -2.32 9.55 -36.54
N LEU A 444 -3.12 8.68 -35.91
CA LEU A 444 -4.45 9.00 -35.40
C LEU A 444 -4.41 9.75 -34.06
N LYS A 445 -3.62 9.26 -33.09
CA LYS A 445 -3.59 9.76 -31.70
C LYS A 445 -2.45 10.74 -31.40
N GLY A 446 -1.59 11.05 -32.37
CA GLY A 446 -0.41 11.92 -32.19
C GLY A 446 0.84 11.18 -31.71
N LYS A 447 0.68 10.20 -30.81
CA LYS A 447 1.75 9.35 -30.26
C LYS A 447 1.23 7.95 -29.99
N ALA A 448 2.09 6.94 -30.18
CA ALA A 448 1.86 5.59 -29.70
C ALA A 448 3.17 4.98 -29.21
N THR A 449 3.11 4.20 -28.14
CA THR A 449 4.25 3.44 -27.61
C THR A 449 3.91 1.96 -27.68
N LYS A 450 4.92 1.13 -27.93
CA LYS A 450 4.81 -0.31 -27.86
C LYS A 450 5.97 -0.92 -27.09
N TRP A 451 5.70 -2.01 -26.40
CA TRP A 451 6.69 -2.95 -25.89
C TRP A 451 7.36 -3.71 -27.03
N THR A 452 8.57 -4.21 -26.80
CA THR A 452 9.26 -5.11 -27.73
C THR A 452 8.41 -6.33 -28.04
N ASP A 453 7.88 -6.96 -27.00
CA ASP A 453 7.00 -8.13 -27.04
C ASP A 453 6.22 -8.26 -25.71
N GLU A 454 5.30 -9.23 -25.65
CA GLU A 454 4.47 -9.52 -24.48
C GLU A 454 5.30 -9.92 -23.25
N ALA A 455 6.36 -10.72 -23.45
CA ALA A 455 7.27 -11.16 -22.40
C ALA A 455 7.97 -9.97 -21.74
N THR A 456 8.50 -9.05 -22.55
CA THR A 456 9.10 -7.79 -22.11
C THR A 456 8.11 -6.94 -21.32
N ALA A 457 6.86 -6.82 -21.81
CA ALA A 457 5.81 -6.09 -21.10
C ALA A 457 5.53 -6.72 -19.72
N ALA A 458 5.19 -8.01 -19.69
CA ALA A 458 4.86 -8.72 -18.45
C ALA A 458 5.99 -8.63 -17.42
N ARG A 459 7.23 -8.84 -17.85
CA ARG A 459 8.43 -8.71 -17.01
C ARG A 459 8.62 -7.29 -16.50
N ALA A 460 8.70 -6.30 -17.39
CA ALA A 460 9.05 -4.93 -17.03
C ALA A 460 7.96 -4.27 -16.16
N VAL A 461 6.68 -4.53 -16.44
CA VAL A 461 5.57 -4.03 -15.63
C VAL A 461 5.59 -4.64 -14.24
N SER A 462 5.74 -5.97 -14.15
CA SER A 462 5.86 -6.64 -12.85
C SER A 462 7.05 -6.10 -12.06
N GLU A 463 8.22 -6.00 -12.69
CA GLU A 463 9.45 -5.51 -12.08
C GLU A 463 9.33 -4.08 -11.56
N ALA A 464 8.80 -3.18 -12.40
CA ALA A 464 8.57 -1.79 -12.03
C ALA A 464 7.60 -1.66 -10.86
N PHE A 465 6.53 -2.47 -10.84
CA PHE A 465 5.59 -2.50 -9.74
C PHE A 465 6.23 -2.97 -8.44
N VAL A 466 7.06 -4.03 -8.47
CA VAL A 466 7.77 -4.51 -7.28
C VAL A 466 8.68 -3.44 -6.71
N GLN A 467 9.56 -2.88 -7.54
CA GLN A 467 10.51 -1.87 -7.10
C GLN A 467 9.78 -0.63 -6.57
N TRP A 468 8.69 -0.23 -7.22
CA TRP A 468 7.85 0.86 -6.76
C TRP A 468 7.19 0.54 -5.41
N ALA A 469 6.55 -0.62 -5.26
CA ALA A 469 5.81 -0.99 -4.05
C ALA A 469 6.73 -1.16 -2.83
N GLN A 470 7.96 -1.63 -3.05
CA GLN A 470 8.99 -1.78 -2.01
C GLN A 470 9.69 -0.47 -1.65
N ALA A 471 9.57 0.58 -2.47
CA ALA A 471 10.11 1.87 -2.11
C ALA A 471 9.34 2.45 -0.90
N PRO A 472 10.03 3.10 0.06
CA PRO A 472 9.42 3.56 1.31
C PRO A 472 8.12 4.35 1.10
N GLY A 473 7.07 3.98 1.84
CA GLY A 473 5.76 4.64 1.83
C GLY A 473 4.84 4.30 0.65
N ASN A 474 5.31 3.67 -0.43
CA ASN A 474 4.49 3.45 -1.62
C ASN A 474 3.37 2.42 -1.42
N ALA A 475 3.60 1.39 -0.61
CA ALA A 475 2.55 0.43 -0.24
C ALA A 475 1.37 1.11 0.49
N ALA A 476 1.67 1.97 1.48
CA ALA A 476 0.68 2.78 2.18
C ALA A 476 -0.06 3.75 1.24
N VAL A 477 0.66 4.39 0.31
CA VAL A 477 0.06 5.25 -0.73
C VAL A 477 -0.94 4.47 -1.59
N LEU A 478 -0.61 3.25 -2.00
CA LEU A 478 -1.51 2.42 -2.79
C LEU A 478 -2.73 1.98 -1.96
N ALA A 479 -2.52 1.49 -0.73
CA ALA A 479 -3.59 1.08 0.17
C ALA A 479 -4.58 2.21 0.48
N LYS A 480 -4.08 3.44 0.68
CA LYS A 480 -4.88 4.65 0.86
C LYS A 480 -5.70 4.97 -0.39
N TRP A 481 -5.10 4.88 -1.58
CA TRP A 481 -5.84 5.08 -2.83
C TRP A 481 -6.93 4.02 -3.02
N VAL A 482 -6.65 2.73 -2.76
CA VAL A 482 -7.64 1.64 -2.83
C VAL A 482 -8.82 1.93 -1.89
N SER A 483 -8.56 2.39 -0.67
CA SER A 483 -9.58 2.75 0.32
C SER A 483 -10.47 3.89 -0.17
N LYS A 484 -9.85 4.96 -0.69
CA LYS A 484 -10.56 6.13 -1.24
C LYS A 484 -11.44 5.73 -2.44
N GLN A 485 -10.94 4.88 -3.32
CA GLN A 485 -11.70 4.39 -4.47
C GLN A 485 -12.84 3.47 -4.04
N ALA A 486 -12.63 2.60 -3.04
CA ALA A 486 -13.71 1.78 -2.48
C ALA A 486 -14.87 2.64 -1.94
N GLN A 487 -14.57 3.69 -1.18
CA GLN A 487 -15.56 4.65 -0.68
C GLN A 487 -16.27 5.38 -1.83
N LYS A 488 -15.51 5.91 -2.79
CA LYS A 488 -16.04 6.63 -3.96
C LYS A 488 -16.95 5.75 -4.82
N ARG A 489 -16.61 4.48 -5.02
CA ARG A 489 -17.45 3.53 -5.76
C ARG A 489 -18.66 3.08 -4.95
N GLY A 490 -18.54 3.02 -3.62
CA GLY A 490 -19.66 2.77 -2.71
C GLY A 490 -20.73 3.86 -2.75
N SER A 491 -20.36 5.12 -3.03
CA SER A 491 -21.31 6.23 -3.19
C SER A 491 -21.94 6.33 -4.59
N GLY A 492 -21.67 5.36 -5.48
CA GLY A 492 -22.26 5.31 -6.82
C GLY A 492 -21.54 6.17 -7.86
N ALA A 493 -20.35 6.70 -7.56
CA ALA A 493 -19.61 7.52 -8.52
C ALA A 493 -19.14 6.70 -9.75
N ILE A 494 -19.30 7.30 -10.93
CA ILE A 494 -18.85 6.73 -12.21
C ILE A 494 -17.33 6.89 -12.32
N PHE A 495 -16.68 5.89 -12.90
CA PHE A 495 -15.24 5.88 -13.13
C PHE A 495 -14.85 6.97 -14.14
N ASN A 496 -13.85 7.78 -13.79
CA ASN A 496 -13.23 8.74 -14.69
C ASN A 496 -11.74 8.39 -14.89
N PRO A 497 -11.33 7.97 -16.10
CA PRO A 497 -9.96 7.53 -16.37
C PRO A 497 -8.90 8.63 -16.20
N VAL A 498 -9.28 9.91 -16.15
CA VAL A 498 -8.34 11.02 -15.96
C VAL A 498 -7.90 11.17 -14.50
N VAL A 499 -8.81 10.93 -13.55
CA VAL A 499 -8.59 11.25 -12.12
C VAL A 499 -8.67 10.05 -11.19
N ASP A 500 -9.25 8.93 -11.65
CA ASP A 500 -9.44 7.75 -10.81
C ASP A 500 -8.33 6.72 -10.95
N LEU A 501 -7.52 6.79 -11.99
CA LEU A 501 -6.36 5.92 -12.16
C LEU A 501 -5.25 6.30 -11.17
N LYS A 502 -4.54 5.29 -10.65
CA LYS A 502 -3.29 5.51 -9.93
C LYS A 502 -2.14 5.29 -10.91
N GLY A 503 -1.45 6.37 -11.24
CA GLY A 503 -0.22 6.33 -12.02
C GLY A 503 0.99 5.94 -11.17
N LEU A 504 1.83 5.07 -11.72
CA LEU A 504 3.15 4.70 -11.23
C LEU A 504 4.12 4.89 -12.38
N ARG A 505 5.25 5.52 -12.11
CA ARG A 505 6.33 5.71 -13.08
C ARG A 505 7.61 5.26 -12.43
N TRP A 506 8.33 4.35 -13.09
CA TRP A 506 9.54 3.78 -12.51
C TRP A 506 10.57 3.44 -13.58
N GLU A 507 11.84 3.75 -13.31
CA GLU A 507 12.95 3.49 -14.24
C GLU A 507 13.69 2.23 -13.83
N LEU A 508 13.73 1.23 -14.72
CA LEU A 508 14.46 -0.01 -14.49
C LEU A 508 15.97 0.21 -14.70
N ARG A 509 16.77 -0.19 -13.71
CA ARG A 509 18.24 -0.04 -13.75
C ARG A 509 18.88 -1.12 -14.63
N ASN A 510 19.94 -0.75 -15.33
CA ASN A 510 20.74 -1.64 -16.20
C ASN A 510 19.96 -2.28 -17.37
N GLU A 511 18.84 -1.68 -17.75
CA GLU A 511 18.02 -2.12 -18.88
C GLU A 511 18.27 -1.23 -20.09
N GLY A 512 18.18 -1.83 -21.28
CA GLY A 512 18.16 -1.10 -22.53
C GLY A 512 16.75 -0.58 -22.85
N SER A 513 16.51 -0.34 -24.14
CA SER A 513 15.18 0.02 -24.60
C SER A 513 14.18 -1.12 -24.37
N LEU A 514 13.04 -0.78 -23.74
CA LEU A 514 11.94 -1.73 -23.50
C LEU A 514 10.96 -1.82 -24.68
N GLY A 515 11.13 -0.97 -25.70
CA GLY A 515 10.24 -0.93 -26.84
C GLY A 515 10.47 0.27 -27.76
N LYS A 516 9.40 0.76 -28.38
CA LYS A 516 9.47 1.85 -29.35
C LYS A 516 8.36 2.88 -29.15
N VAL A 517 8.67 4.12 -29.48
CA VAL A 517 7.73 5.23 -29.59
C VAL A 517 7.59 5.66 -31.05
N PHE A 518 6.35 5.92 -31.44
CA PHE A 518 5.94 6.42 -32.74
C PHE A 518 5.23 7.75 -32.55
N THR A 519 5.52 8.70 -33.41
CA THR A 519 4.91 10.04 -33.40
C THR A 519 4.30 10.36 -34.76
N LYS A 520 3.26 11.20 -34.77
CA LYS A 520 2.64 11.67 -36.00
C LYS A 520 3.64 12.41 -36.88
N GLY A 521 3.78 11.97 -38.13
CA GLY A 521 4.80 12.49 -39.06
C GLY A 521 6.26 12.09 -38.73
N GLY A 522 6.47 11.22 -37.73
CA GLY A 522 7.78 10.70 -37.37
C GLY A 522 8.24 9.50 -38.21
N ALA A 523 9.38 8.91 -37.81
CA ALA A 523 9.97 7.76 -38.48
C ALA A 523 9.02 6.54 -38.46
N ARG A 524 8.89 5.87 -39.61
CA ARG A 524 8.00 4.71 -39.75
C ARG A 524 8.42 3.52 -38.91
N ASP A 525 9.72 3.37 -38.66
CA ASP A 525 10.28 2.27 -37.86
C ASP A 525 10.26 2.54 -36.35
N GLY A 526 9.77 3.72 -35.94
CA GLY A 526 9.75 4.18 -34.55
C GLY A 526 11.14 4.57 -34.03
N VAL A 527 11.17 5.09 -32.81
CA VAL A 527 12.40 5.39 -32.06
C VAL A 527 12.42 4.51 -30.82
N ALA A 528 13.58 3.97 -30.45
CA ALA A 528 13.74 3.20 -29.22
C ALA A 528 13.32 4.04 -27.99
N THR A 529 12.56 3.44 -27.07
CA THR A 529 12.27 4.04 -25.75
C THR A 529 13.48 3.91 -24.82
N GLY A 530 13.38 4.44 -23.60
CA GLY A 530 14.27 4.09 -22.51
C GLY A 530 13.84 2.82 -21.76
N SER A 531 14.26 2.75 -20.49
CA SER A 531 13.92 1.72 -19.51
C SER A 531 12.84 2.17 -18.52
N THR A 532 12.13 3.26 -18.80
CA THR A 532 11.05 3.75 -17.94
C THR A 532 9.76 2.99 -18.25
N VAL A 533 9.10 2.52 -17.20
CA VAL A 533 7.79 1.88 -17.23
C VAL A 533 6.76 2.79 -16.59
N VAL A 534 5.65 2.99 -17.29
CA VAL A 534 4.47 3.68 -16.75
C VAL A 534 3.36 2.66 -16.54
N ILE A 535 2.78 2.61 -15.34
CA ILE A 535 1.69 1.71 -14.97
C ILE A 535 0.51 2.57 -14.51
N GLN A 536 -0.68 2.29 -15.02
CA GLN A 536 -1.93 2.89 -14.57
C GLN A 536 -2.81 1.83 -13.94
N LEU A 537 -3.08 1.94 -12.64
CA LEU A 537 -3.96 1.01 -11.93
C LEU A 537 -5.39 1.53 -11.91
N LYS A 538 -6.35 0.62 -12.11
CA LYS A 538 -7.78 0.88 -11.93
C LYS A 538 -8.32 0.07 -10.77
N TYR A 539 -9.06 0.71 -9.87
CA TYR A 539 -9.76 0.02 -8.80
C TYR A 539 -10.91 -0.82 -9.35
N VAL A 540 -10.98 -2.08 -8.92
CA VAL A 540 -12.01 -3.07 -9.30
C VAL A 540 -12.49 -3.78 -8.05
N LYS A 541 -13.73 -3.48 -7.62
CA LYS A 541 -14.32 -3.95 -6.35
C LYS A 541 -14.23 -5.46 -6.16
N ASN A 542 -14.50 -6.22 -7.22
CA ASN A 542 -14.59 -7.68 -7.19
C ASN A 542 -13.29 -8.37 -7.58
N HIS A 543 -12.22 -7.62 -7.86
CA HIS A 543 -10.91 -8.21 -8.12
C HIS A 543 -10.25 -8.64 -6.80
N PRO A 544 -9.52 -9.77 -6.75
CA PRO A 544 -8.82 -10.22 -5.53
C PRO A 544 -7.90 -9.13 -4.96
N LYS A 545 -7.11 -8.48 -5.82
CA LYS A 545 -6.20 -7.38 -5.44
C LYS A 545 -6.90 -6.04 -5.20
N LYS A 546 -8.19 -5.93 -5.51
CA LYS A 546 -8.97 -4.67 -5.59
C LYS A 546 -8.52 -3.68 -6.66
N TYR A 547 -7.50 -4.00 -7.44
CA TYR A 547 -7.07 -3.23 -8.59
C TYR A 547 -6.54 -4.15 -9.70
N VAL A 548 -6.48 -3.62 -10.92
CA VAL A 548 -5.87 -4.25 -12.10
C VAL A 548 -4.93 -3.26 -12.76
N VAL A 549 -3.95 -3.73 -13.53
CA VAL A 549 -3.19 -2.85 -14.45
C VAL A 549 -4.11 -2.51 -15.62
N TYR A 550 -4.66 -1.29 -15.59
CA TYR A 550 -5.56 -0.79 -16.62
C TYR A 550 -4.85 -0.53 -17.94
N THR A 551 -3.65 0.05 -17.86
CA THR A 551 -2.76 0.17 -19.01
C THR A 551 -1.33 0.34 -18.52
N SER A 552 -0.37 -0.09 -19.33
CA SER A 552 1.05 0.14 -19.08
C SER A 552 1.84 0.21 -20.38
N TYR A 553 2.86 1.07 -20.40
CA TYR A 553 3.66 1.30 -21.59
C TYR A 553 5.10 1.75 -21.25
N PRO A 554 6.06 1.51 -22.16
CA PRO A 554 7.42 1.99 -21.99
C PRO A 554 7.56 3.44 -22.46
N GLU A 555 8.49 4.18 -21.86
CA GLU A 555 8.90 5.53 -22.26
C GLU A 555 10.39 5.63 -22.56
#